data_AF-A0A1H4SXZ8-F1
#
_entry.id   AF-A0A1H4SXZ8-F1
#
_cell.length_a   1.000
_cell.length_b   1.000
_cell.length_c   1.000
_cell.angle_alpha   90.00
_cell.angle_beta   90.00
_cell.angle_gamma   90.00
#
_symmetry.space_group_name_H-M   'P 1'
#
loop_
_entity.id
_entity.type
_entity.pdbx_description
1 polymer ?
#
loop_
_entity_poly.entity_id
_entity_poly.type
_entity_poly.pdbx_seq_one_letter_code
_entity_poly.pdbx_strand_id
1 'polypeptide(L)'
;MNSETPRPLSTALAQSATARVGVSGNRIRASTLARVAESLRDHGLPADLLPTGRLVVVSGTSRLTAQTLPGGAIEVRALREGRNSILGLLDDAEEVAHLLIRCAGMASAWALTAEIHDRLILAGDRTVLSEVPMSDTLYVRLGERTFAEVFAEDASACLGEPAVVTLTTHVCTHSLDDVWRFRALDQHDYRPIGCITGGRHETAESALAAIELHRARTAEWESLH
;
A
#
# COMPACT_ATOMS: atom_id res chain seq x y z
N MET A 1 39.92 7.29 57.40
CA MET A 1 38.86 6.30 57.72
C MET A 1 37.58 6.86 57.11
N ASN A 2 37.26 6.40 55.90
CA ASN A 2 36.22 6.99 55.06
C ASN A 2 34.89 6.26 55.26
N SER A 3 33.83 7.04 55.43
CA SER A 3 32.44 6.63 55.56
C SER A 3 31.82 6.36 54.18
N GLU A 4 31.46 5.12 53.88
CA GLU A 4 30.60 4.76 52.76
C GLU A 4 29.21 4.39 53.27
N THR A 5 28.26 5.31 53.15
CA THR A 5 26.81 5.00 53.21
C THR A 5 26.36 4.42 51.88
N PRO A 6 25.72 3.24 51.82
CA PRO A 6 25.08 2.78 50.60
C PRO A 6 23.69 3.44 50.47
N ARG A 7 23.50 4.25 49.43
CA ARG A 7 22.18 4.72 49.00
C ARG A 7 21.43 3.55 48.36
N PRO A 8 20.17 3.25 48.72
CA PRO A 8 19.34 2.41 47.88
C PRO A 8 18.91 3.23 46.65
N LEU A 9 19.36 2.78 45.47
CA LEU A 9 18.87 3.27 44.19
C LEU A 9 17.38 2.96 44.09
N SER A 10 16.60 4.03 43.97
CA SER A 10 15.20 4.04 43.56
C SER A 10 15.03 3.28 42.25
N THR A 11 14.58 2.04 42.33
CA THR A 11 13.86 1.34 41.26
C THR A 11 12.40 1.20 41.64
N ALA A 12 11.71 2.34 41.76
CA ALA A 12 10.29 2.38 41.43
C ALA A 12 10.16 2.24 39.91
N LEU A 13 10.47 1.04 39.39
CA LEU A 13 9.84 0.55 38.18
C LEU A 13 8.36 0.58 38.50
N ALA A 14 7.66 1.61 38.00
CA ALA A 14 6.22 1.61 37.91
C ALA A 14 5.86 0.31 37.20
N GLN A 15 5.47 -0.68 38.00
CA GLN A 15 4.83 -1.89 37.53
C GLN A 15 3.64 -1.38 36.75
N SER A 16 3.79 -1.40 35.42
CA SER A 16 2.71 -1.23 34.48
C SER A 16 1.60 -2.10 35.04
N ALA A 17 0.50 -1.47 35.42
CA ALA A 17 -0.71 -2.15 35.82
C ALA A 17 -1.11 -2.99 34.61
N THR A 18 -0.59 -4.21 34.58
CA THR A 18 -1.20 -5.31 33.86
C THR A 18 -2.57 -5.39 34.48
N ALA A 19 -3.50 -4.71 33.82
CA ALA A 19 -4.91 -4.83 34.02
C ALA A 19 -5.23 -6.30 33.81
N ARG A 20 -5.04 -7.09 34.87
CA ARG A 20 -5.71 -8.35 35.12
C ARG A 20 -7.18 -7.99 35.23
N VAL A 21 -7.81 -7.81 34.09
CA VAL A 21 -9.24 -7.77 34.02
C VAL A 21 -9.61 -8.81 32.99
N GLY A 22 -10.04 -9.97 33.49
CA GLY A 22 -10.93 -10.86 32.77
C GLY A 22 -12.24 -10.14 32.47
N VAL A 23 -12.19 -9.16 31.56
CA VAL A 23 -13.36 -8.50 31.01
C VAL A 23 -13.92 -9.42 29.95
N SER A 24 -14.85 -10.26 30.42
CA SER A 24 -15.85 -11.02 29.69
C SER A 24 -15.81 -10.94 28.16
N GLY A 25 -15.75 -12.10 27.50
CA GLY A 25 -15.97 -12.23 26.06
C GLY A 25 -17.28 -11.61 25.55
N ASN A 26 -18.23 -11.28 26.42
CA ASN A 26 -19.45 -10.51 26.08
C ASN A 26 -19.21 -9.02 25.82
N ARG A 27 -18.27 -8.35 26.51
CA ARG A 27 -17.97 -6.92 26.26
C ARG A 27 -17.16 -6.72 24.97
N ILE A 28 -16.30 -7.68 24.63
CA ILE A 28 -15.57 -7.67 23.36
C ILE A 28 -16.57 -7.78 22.19
N ARG A 29 -17.55 -8.70 22.26
CA ARG A 29 -18.62 -8.83 21.25
C ARG A 29 -19.48 -7.56 21.09
N ALA A 30 -19.59 -6.71 22.11
CA ALA A 30 -20.34 -5.45 22.05
C ALA A 30 -19.49 -4.23 21.64
N SER A 31 -18.18 -4.39 21.42
CA SER A 31 -17.30 -3.27 21.08
C SER A 31 -17.42 -2.85 19.61
N THR A 32 -17.21 -1.56 19.32
CA THR A 32 -17.25 -1.03 17.94
C THR A 32 -16.33 -1.79 17.00
N LEU A 33 -15.11 -2.13 17.43
CA LEU A 33 -14.16 -2.91 16.62
C LEU A 33 -14.56 -4.37 16.43
N ALA A 34 -15.40 -4.95 17.31
CA ALA A 34 -15.97 -6.27 17.06
C ALA A 34 -17.04 -6.24 15.96
N ARG A 35 -17.83 -5.17 15.87
CA ARG A 35 -18.75 -4.95 14.74
C ARG A 35 -17.98 -4.78 13.43
N VAL A 36 -16.87 -4.04 13.45
CA VAL A 36 -15.96 -3.96 12.29
C VAL A 36 -15.45 -5.36 11.92
N ALA A 37 -14.96 -6.14 12.89
CA ALA A 37 -14.45 -7.49 12.64
C ALA A 37 -15.51 -8.44 12.06
N GLU A 38 -16.76 -8.31 12.52
CA GLU A 38 -17.89 -9.08 12.00
C GLU A 38 -18.22 -8.67 10.57
N SER A 39 -18.36 -7.37 10.29
CA SER A 39 -18.57 -6.84 8.95
C SER A 39 -17.49 -7.30 7.97
N LEU A 40 -16.22 -7.27 8.37
CA LEU A 40 -15.12 -7.75 7.51
C LEU A 40 -15.24 -9.24 7.19
N ARG A 41 -15.57 -10.07 8.19
CA ARG A 41 -15.78 -11.50 7.98
C ARG A 41 -16.96 -11.79 7.06
N ASP A 42 -18.05 -11.05 7.18
CA ASP A 42 -19.21 -11.16 6.30
C ASP A 42 -18.84 -10.83 4.84
N HIS A 43 -17.83 -9.97 4.65
CA HIS A 43 -17.27 -9.60 3.35
C HIS A 43 -16.07 -10.46 2.94
N GLY A 44 -15.85 -11.61 3.60
CA GLY A 44 -14.79 -12.56 3.24
C GLY A 44 -13.37 -12.15 3.66
N LEU A 45 -13.22 -11.06 4.41
CA LEU A 45 -11.92 -10.58 4.91
C LEU A 45 -11.68 -11.04 6.35
N PRO A 46 -10.70 -11.94 6.59
CA PRO A 46 -10.38 -12.39 7.94
C PRO A 46 -9.77 -11.24 8.76
N ALA A 47 -10.30 -11.03 9.97
CA ALA A 47 -9.86 -9.99 10.88
C ALA A 47 -9.71 -10.54 12.31
N ASP A 48 -8.55 -10.27 12.91
CA ASP A 48 -8.20 -10.70 14.26
C ASP A 48 -8.37 -9.53 15.24
N LEU A 49 -9.31 -9.66 16.17
CA LEU A 49 -9.47 -8.71 17.27
C LEU A 49 -8.60 -9.16 18.45
N LEU A 50 -7.50 -8.46 18.69
CA LEU A 50 -6.56 -8.78 19.75
C LEU A 50 -7.14 -8.44 21.13
N PRO A 51 -6.69 -9.12 22.22
CA PRO A 51 -7.09 -8.80 23.59
C PRO A 51 -6.80 -7.35 24.02
N THR A 52 -5.87 -6.69 23.32
CA THR A 52 -5.53 -5.27 23.53
C THR A 52 -6.59 -4.31 23.00
N GLY A 53 -7.66 -4.80 22.36
CA GLY A 53 -8.67 -3.96 21.69
C GLY A 53 -8.21 -3.40 20.35
N ARG A 54 -7.17 -4.01 19.74
CA ARG A 54 -6.67 -3.66 18.41
C ARG A 54 -7.16 -4.69 17.40
N LEU A 55 -7.76 -4.23 16.31
CA LEU A 55 -8.13 -5.06 15.17
C LEU A 55 -6.93 -5.16 14.21
N VAL A 56 -6.69 -6.35 13.68
CA VAL A 56 -5.63 -6.63 12.71
C VAL A 56 -6.23 -7.34 11.51
N VAL A 57 -5.90 -6.87 10.32
CA VAL A 57 -6.23 -7.49 9.04
C VAL A 57 -4.90 -7.65 8.29
N VAL A 58 -4.66 -8.82 7.73
CA VAL A 58 -3.47 -9.09 6.92
C VAL A 58 -3.95 -9.34 5.49
N SER A 59 -3.48 -8.53 4.55
CA SER A 59 -3.74 -8.68 3.11
C SER A 59 -2.43 -8.55 2.35
N GLY A 60 -2.04 -9.60 1.62
CA GLY A 60 -0.73 -9.68 0.96
C GLY A 60 0.43 -9.45 1.93
N THR A 61 1.31 -8.50 1.60
CA THR A 61 2.44 -8.07 2.45
C THR A 61 2.08 -6.95 3.43
N SER A 62 0.83 -6.47 3.39
CA SER A 62 0.36 -5.36 4.19
C SER A 62 -0.37 -5.83 5.45
N ARG A 63 -0.05 -5.20 6.57
CA ARG A 63 -0.79 -5.37 7.81
C ARG A 63 -1.59 -4.11 8.11
N LEU A 64 -2.89 -4.19 7.96
CA LEU A 64 -3.82 -3.12 8.31
C LEU A 64 -4.25 -3.30 9.76
N THR A 65 -4.35 -2.21 10.50
CA THR A 65 -4.82 -2.26 11.89
C THR A 65 -5.75 -1.11 12.20
N ALA A 66 -6.78 -1.39 13.00
CA ALA A 66 -7.68 -0.38 13.55
C ALA A 66 -7.62 -0.39 15.08
N GLN A 67 -7.56 0.78 15.69
CA GLN A 67 -7.50 0.93 17.14
C GLN A 67 -8.32 2.15 17.58
N THR A 68 -9.15 1.96 18.61
CA THR A 68 -9.87 3.07 19.24
C THR A 68 -8.92 3.93 20.06
N LEU A 69 -8.91 5.22 19.80
CA LEU A 69 -8.16 6.25 20.51
C LEU A 69 -8.92 6.75 21.75
N PRO A 70 -8.20 7.36 22.71
CA PRO A 70 -8.84 8.14 23.77
C PRO A 70 -9.68 9.26 23.13
N GLY A 71 -11.00 9.21 23.31
CA GLY A 71 -11.94 10.14 22.65
C GLY A 71 -12.97 9.46 21.74
N GLY A 72 -12.81 8.17 21.44
CA GLY A 72 -13.80 7.37 20.71
C GLY A 72 -13.51 7.19 19.22
N ALA A 73 -12.68 8.06 18.64
CA ALA A 73 -12.20 7.91 17.27
C ALA A 73 -11.41 6.61 17.07
N ILE A 74 -11.44 6.08 15.86
CA ILE A 74 -10.77 4.87 15.43
C ILE A 74 -9.70 5.25 14.43
N GLU A 75 -8.46 4.96 14.78
CA GLU A 75 -7.31 5.15 13.91
C GLU A 75 -7.06 3.90 13.10
N VAL A 76 -7.04 4.05 11.77
CA VAL A 76 -6.69 3.01 10.82
C VAL A 76 -5.27 3.25 10.32
N ARG A 77 -4.42 2.23 10.44
CA ARG A 77 -3.02 2.27 9.99
C ARG A 77 -2.71 1.13 9.05
N ALA A 78 -1.80 1.37 8.12
CA ALA A 78 -1.11 0.32 7.37
C ALA A 78 0.35 0.25 7.83
N LEU A 79 0.81 -0.96 8.16
CA LEU A 79 2.22 -1.30 8.28
C LEU A 79 2.66 -2.04 7.03
N ARG A 80 3.59 -1.46 6.28
CA ARG A 80 4.18 -2.04 5.07
C ARG A 80 5.65 -1.69 5.00
N GLU A 81 6.50 -2.68 4.69
CA GLU A 81 7.95 -2.49 4.49
C GLU A 81 8.62 -1.70 5.63
N GLY A 82 8.18 -1.93 6.87
CA GLY A 82 8.69 -1.27 8.07
C GLY A 82 8.18 0.16 8.31
N ARG A 83 7.30 0.70 7.45
CA ARG A 83 6.69 2.03 7.62
C ARG A 83 5.24 1.93 8.06
N ASN A 84 4.85 2.80 8.98
CA ASN A 84 3.47 2.94 9.44
C ASN A 84 2.86 4.20 8.84
N SER A 85 1.79 4.05 8.07
CA SER A 85 1.01 5.15 7.52
C SER A 85 -0.36 5.20 8.21
N ILE A 86 -0.80 6.40 8.60
CA ILE A 86 -2.19 6.61 9.05
C ILE A 86 -3.04 6.76 7.79
N LEU A 87 -4.05 5.90 7.65
CA LEU A 87 -4.96 5.87 6.51
C LEU A 87 -6.24 6.66 6.78
N GLY A 88 -6.64 6.76 8.06
CA GLY A 88 -7.84 7.50 8.45
C GLY A 88 -8.01 7.57 9.96
N LEU A 89 -8.78 8.57 10.38
CA LEU A 89 -9.29 8.75 11.73
C LEU A 89 -10.81 8.89 11.59
N LEU A 90 -11.55 7.87 12.02
CA LEU A 90 -12.99 7.72 11.76
C LEU A 90 -13.74 7.39 13.05
N ASP A 91 -14.98 7.84 13.19
CA ASP A 91 -15.78 7.57 14.38
C ASP A 91 -16.82 6.46 14.18
N ASP A 92 -17.16 6.16 12.92
CA ASP A 92 -18.17 5.18 12.54
C ASP A 92 -17.59 3.79 12.22
N ALA A 93 -18.31 2.74 12.60
CA ALA A 93 -17.85 1.36 12.43
C ALA A 93 -17.90 0.90 10.95
N GLU A 94 -18.92 1.30 10.22
CA GLU A 94 -19.12 0.91 8.82
C GLU A 94 -18.11 1.63 7.94
N GLU A 95 -17.84 2.92 8.19
CA GLU A 95 -16.78 3.68 7.51
C GLU A 95 -15.39 3.04 7.71
N VAL A 96 -15.10 2.59 8.94
CA VAL A 96 -13.84 1.88 9.23
C VAL A 96 -13.78 0.55 8.47
N ALA A 97 -14.88 -0.22 8.43
CA ALA A 97 -14.94 -1.47 7.69
C ALA A 97 -14.73 -1.25 6.18
N HIS A 98 -15.40 -0.25 5.59
CA HIS A 98 -15.24 0.12 4.18
C HIS A 98 -13.80 0.56 3.85
N LEU A 99 -13.18 1.37 4.71
CA LEU A 99 -11.78 1.77 4.52
C LEU A 99 -10.86 0.55 4.55
N LEU A 100 -11.04 -0.36 5.50
CA LEU A 100 -10.25 -1.58 5.61
C LEU A 100 -10.45 -2.52 4.40
N ILE A 101 -11.69 -2.68 3.90
CA ILE A 101 -11.99 -3.45 2.69
C ILE A 101 -11.25 -2.87 1.49
N ARG A 102 -11.39 -1.56 1.25
CA ARG A 102 -10.72 -0.87 0.13
C ARG A 102 -9.21 -0.98 0.23
N CYS A 103 -8.64 -0.78 1.41
CA CYS A 103 -7.20 -0.93 1.61
C CYS A 103 -6.73 -2.38 1.45
N ALA A 104 -7.56 -3.37 1.78
CA ALA A 104 -7.25 -4.78 1.56
C ALA A 104 -7.25 -5.15 0.08
N GLY A 105 -8.15 -4.57 -0.73
CA GLY A 105 -8.15 -4.65 -2.20
C GLY A 105 -6.88 -4.05 -2.79
N MET A 106 -6.57 -2.82 -2.38
CA MET A 106 -5.38 -2.11 -2.84
C MET A 106 -4.07 -2.80 -2.43
N ALA A 107 -4.04 -3.53 -1.31
CA ALA A 107 -2.84 -4.24 -0.85
C ALA A 107 -2.33 -5.28 -1.87
N SER A 108 -3.24 -5.95 -2.58
CA SER A 108 -2.88 -6.89 -3.65
C SER A 108 -2.30 -6.15 -4.86
N ALA A 109 -2.91 -5.03 -5.24
CA ALA A 109 -2.45 -4.19 -6.36
C ALA A 109 -1.06 -3.60 -6.09
N TRP A 110 -0.86 -3.10 -4.88
CA TRP A 110 0.42 -2.64 -4.38
C TRP A 110 1.52 -3.71 -4.35
N ALA A 111 1.17 -4.95 -4.00
CA ALA A 111 2.11 -6.06 -4.00
C ALA A 111 2.56 -6.41 -5.42
N LEU A 112 1.62 -6.42 -6.37
CA LEU A 112 1.91 -6.65 -7.79
C LEU A 112 2.81 -5.56 -8.37
N THR A 113 2.52 -4.28 -8.11
CA THR A 113 3.37 -3.17 -8.56
C THR A 113 4.76 -3.19 -7.92
N ALA A 114 4.86 -3.53 -6.63
CA ALA A 114 6.15 -3.68 -5.97
C ALA A 114 6.98 -4.83 -6.57
N GLU A 115 6.36 -5.96 -6.89
CA GLU A 115 7.05 -7.08 -7.52
C GLU A 115 7.60 -6.69 -8.91
N ILE A 116 6.83 -5.96 -9.71
CA ILE A 116 7.27 -5.45 -11.02
C ILE A 116 8.47 -4.50 -10.83
N HIS A 117 8.33 -3.53 -9.92
CA HIS A 117 9.39 -2.59 -9.58
C HIS A 117 10.68 -3.32 -9.17
N ASP A 118 10.60 -4.23 -8.21
CA ASP A 118 11.77 -4.93 -7.67
C ASP A 118 12.47 -5.77 -8.74
N ARG A 119 11.72 -6.45 -9.62
CA ARG A 119 12.29 -7.20 -10.73
C ARG A 119 13.01 -6.29 -11.74
N LEU A 120 12.45 -5.12 -12.07
CA LEU A 120 13.13 -4.15 -12.94
C LEU A 120 14.42 -3.63 -12.30
N ILE A 121 14.36 -3.23 -11.03
CA ILE A 121 15.55 -2.74 -10.29
C ILE A 121 16.63 -3.83 -10.20
N LEU A 122 16.25 -5.07 -9.90
CA LEU A 122 17.17 -6.21 -9.84
C LEU A 122 17.77 -6.55 -11.22
N ALA A 123 17.06 -6.28 -12.31
CA ALA A 123 17.59 -6.36 -13.68
C ALA A 123 18.56 -5.20 -14.01
N GLY A 124 18.78 -4.26 -13.09
CA GLY A 124 19.66 -3.11 -13.27
C GLY A 124 19.01 -1.93 -13.98
N ASP A 125 17.68 -1.92 -14.08
CA ASP A 125 16.94 -0.91 -14.79
C ASP A 125 16.91 0.41 -14.01
N ARG A 126 17.64 1.42 -14.51
CA ARG A 126 17.70 2.75 -13.90
C ARG A 126 16.61 3.69 -14.41
N THR A 127 15.74 3.20 -15.29
CA THR A 127 14.73 4.00 -15.95
C THR A 127 13.38 3.97 -15.27
N VAL A 128 13.32 3.43 -14.05
CA VAL A 128 12.08 3.22 -13.31
C VAL A 128 11.86 4.34 -12.29
N LEU A 129 10.64 4.86 -12.22
CA LEU A 129 10.19 5.82 -11.20
C LEU A 129 8.97 5.27 -10.46
N SER A 130 9.01 5.29 -9.14
CA SER A 130 7.90 4.87 -8.27
C SER A 130 7.83 5.76 -7.03
N GLU A 131 6.62 6.03 -6.54
CA GLU A 131 6.42 6.63 -5.22
C GLU A 131 6.56 5.56 -4.13
N VAL A 132 7.80 5.35 -3.70
CA VAL A 132 8.09 4.37 -2.65
C VAL A 132 7.56 4.89 -1.30
N PRO A 133 6.76 4.11 -0.55
CA PRO A 133 6.50 2.67 -0.67
C PRO A 133 5.02 2.32 -0.89
N MET A 134 4.20 3.22 -1.43
CA MET A 134 2.74 3.01 -1.54
C MET A 134 2.17 3.38 -2.91
N SER A 135 2.97 3.29 -3.96
CA SER A 135 2.49 3.65 -5.29
C SER A 135 1.59 2.56 -5.86
N ASP A 136 0.40 2.96 -6.30
CA ASP A 136 -0.37 2.25 -7.32
C ASP A 136 0.28 2.40 -8.70
N THR A 137 1.10 3.42 -8.90
CA THR A 137 1.62 3.79 -10.21
C THR A 137 3.14 3.62 -10.29
N LEU A 138 3.62 3.08 -11.40
CA LEU A 138 5.03 2.93 -11.72
C LEU A 138 5.26 3.47 -13.13
N TYR A 139 6.28 4.32 -13.30
CA TYR A 139 6.67 4.80 -14.62
C TYR A 139 7.98 4.15 -15.06
N VAL A 140 8.05 3.73 -16.31
CA VAL A 140 9.23 3.10 -16.90
C VAL A 140 9.61 3.84 -18.17
N ARG A 141 10.81 4.39 -18.26
CA ARG A 141 11.29 5.01 -19.50
C ARG A 141 11.49 3.91 -20.54
N LEU A 142 10.93 4.12 -21.73
CA LEU A 142 11.08 3.20 -22.85
C LEU A 142 12.01 3.75 -23.93
N GLY A 143 12.05 5.09 -24.08
CA GLY A 143 12.85 5.77 -25.09
C GLY A 143 13.21 7.22 -24.71
N GLU A 144 13.54 8.03 -25.71
CA GLU A 144 13.90 9.43 -25.49
C GLU A 144 12.67 10.24 -25.07
N ARG A 145 11.54 10.00 -25.75
CA ARG A 145 10.27 10.73 -25.63
C ARG A 145 9.13 9.84 -25.13
N THR A 146 9.40 8.55 -24.94
CA THR A 146 8.38 7.53 -24.65
C THR A 146 8.57 6.89 -23.29
N PHE A 147 7.48 6.76 -22.53
CA PHE A 147 7.46 6.03 -21.26
C PHE A 147 6.20 5.18 -21.13
N ALA A 148 6.29 4.15 -20.30
CA ALA A 148 5.16 3.35 -19.85
C ALA A 148 4.70 3.81 -18.47
N GLU A 149 3.40 3.94 -18.32
CA GLU A 149 2.70 3.99 -17.05
C GLU A 149 2.14 2.60 -16.76
N VAL A 150 2.49 2.06 -15.60
CA VAL A 150 1.98 0.81 -15.05
C VAL A 150 1.13 1.18 -13.85
N PHE A 151 -0.18 1.13 -14.00
CA PHE A 151 -1.14 1.52 -12.98
C PHE A 151 -1.80 0.28 -12.37
N ALA A 152 -1.73 0.14 -11.05
CA ALA A 152 -2.36 -0.94 -10.30
C ALA A 152 -3.84 -0.61 -10.08
N GLU A 153 -4.70 -1.45 -10.64
CA GLU A 153 -6.14 -1.36 -10.41
C GLU A 153 -6.51 -2.15 -9.16
N ASP A 154 -7.47 -1.60 -8.40
CA ASP A 154 -7.95 -2.21 -7.17
C ASP A 154 -8.48 -3.63 -7.43
N ALA A 155 -8.09 -4.55 -6.55
CA ALA A 155 -8.67 -5.87 -6.51
C ALA A 155 -9.98 -5.82 -5.71
N SER A 156 -11.00 -6.55 -6.14
CA SER A 156 -12.12 -6.81 -5.24
C SER A 156 -11.72 -7.89 -4.24
N ALA A 157 -11.11 -7.46 -3.12
CA ALA A 157 -10.66 -8.38 -2.07
C ALA A 157 -11.81 -9.25 -1.50
N CYS A 158 -13.04 -8.74 -1.54
CA CYS A 158 -14.24 -9.45 -1.10
C CYS A 158 -14.72 -10.51 -2.11
N LEU A 159 -14.47 -10.31 -3.41
CA LEU A 159 -14.86 -11.25 -4.46
C LEU A 159 -13.73 -12.23 -4.82
N GLY A 160 -12.55 -12.08 -4.21
CA GLY A 160 -11.36 -12.86 -4.54
C GLY A 160 -10.83 -12.58 -5.94
N GLU A 161 -11.17 -11.42 -6.52
CA GLU A 161 -10.66 -10.99 -7.82
C GLU A 161 -9.18 -10.63 -7.67
N PRO A 162 -8.31 -11.06 -8.61
CA PRO A 162 -6.90 -10.70 -8.56
C PRO A 162 -6.74 -9.20 -8.83
N ALA A 163 -5.70 -8.61 -8.26
CA ALA A 163 -5.26 -7.30 -8.71
C ALA A 163 -4.73 -7.40 -10.14
N VAL A 164 -4.90 -6.33 -10.91
CA VAL A 164 -4.34 -6.22 -12.25
C VAL A 164 -3.55 -4.92 -12.36
N VAL A 165 -2.51 -4.94 -13.18
CA VAL A 165 -1.88 -3.70 -13.64
C VAL A 165 -2.26 -3.42 -15.09
N THR A 166 -2.54 -2.16 -15.37
CA THR A 166 -2.75 -1.67 -16.72
C THR A 166 -1.49 -0.97 -17.19
N LEU A 167 -1.01 -1.40 -18.37
CA LEU A 167 0.12 -0.79 -19.04
C LEU A 167 -0.39 0.20 -20.10
N THR A 168 0.01 1.46 -19.99
CA THR A 168 -0.22 2.48 -21.03
C THR A 168 1.11 3.08 -21.44
N THR A 169 1.40 3.10 -22.73
CA THR A 169 2.58 3.78 -23.27
C THR A 169 2.21 5.16 -23.78
N HIS A 170 2.96 6.15 -23.34
CA HIS A 170 2.78 7.55 -23.65
C HIS A 170 3.95 8.04 -24.49
N VAL A 171 3.64 8.70 -25.60
CA VAL A 171 4.63 9.34 -26.48
C VAL A 171 4.53 10.85 -26.30
N CYS A 172 5.60 11.51 -25.91
CA CYS A 172 5.64 12.94 -25.63
C CYS A 172 6.11 13.77 -26.84
N THR A 173 5.78 15.06 -26.86
CA THR A 173 6.30 16.01 -27.87
C THR A 173 7.81 16.24 -27.76
N HIS A 174 8.35 16.20 -26.54
CA HIS A 174 9.73 16.54 -26.22
C HIS A 174 10.42 15.40 -25.46
N SER A 175 11.75 15.46 -25.38
CA SER A 175 12.53 14.52 -24.56
C SER A 175 12.01 14.51 -23.13
N LEU A 176 12.03 13.33 -22.50
CA LEU A 176 11.63 13.14 -21.13
C LEU A 176 12.59 13.73 -20.11
N ASP A 177 13.80 14.16 -20.50
CA ASP A 177 14.86 14.55 -19.58
C ASP A 177 14.44 15.63 -18.56
N ASP A 178 13.63 16.60 -18.99
CA ASP A 178 13.16 17.69 -18.14
C ASP A 178 11.99 17.29 -17.22
N VAL A 179 11.25 16.24 -17.59
CA VAL A 179 10.02 15.80 -16.92
C VAL A 179 10.13 14.44 -16.24
N TRP A 180 11.30 13.77 -16.30
CA TRP A 180 11.53 12.43 -15.74
C TRP A 180 11.63 12.44 -14.21
N ARG A 181 10.52 12.80 -13.57
CA ARG A 181 10.32 12.88 -12.12
C ARG A 181 8.91 12.41 -11.82
N PHE A 182 8.78 11.54 -10.81
CA PHE A 182 7.49 10.92 -10.49
C PHE A 182 6.35 11.94 -10.38
N ARG A 183 6.53 13.00 -9.59
CA ARG A 183 5.50 14.05 -9.41
C ARG A 183 5.11 14.78 -10.69
N ALA A 184 6.04 15.00 -11.62
CA ALA A 184 5.75 15.68 -12.88
C ALA A 184 4.92 14.80 -13.82
N LEU A 185 5.16 13.48 -13.78
CA LEU A 185 4.38 12.50 -14.54
C LEU A 185 3.01 12.22 -13.89
N ASP A 186 2.94 12.16 -12.56
CA ASP A 186 1.69 11.90 -11.86
C ASP A 186 0.66 13.04 -12.01
N GLN A 187 1.13 14.29 -12.05
CA GLN A 187 0.27 15.47 -12.24
C GLN A 187 -0.22 15.66 -13.67
N HIS A 188 0.21 14.80 -14.62
CA HIS A 188 -0.14 14.92 -16.03
C HIS A 188 0.21 16.28 -16.64
N ASP A 189 1.27 16.93 -16.14
CA ASP A 189 1.75 18.23 -16.62
C ASP A 189 2.35 18.15 -18.05
N TYR A 190 2.38 16.96 -18.65
CA TYR A 190 2.81 16.69 -20.01
C TYR A 190 1.61 16.29 -20.87
N ARG A 191 1.54 16.79 -22.10
CA ARG A 191 0.55 16.34 -23.08
C ARG A 191 1.18 15.26 -23.96
N PRO A 192 0.82 13.97 -23.78
CA PRO A 192 1.20 12.97 -24.76
C PRO A 192 0.55 13.31 -26.11
N ILE A 193 1.31 13.11 -27.19
CA ILE A 193 0.81 13.21 -28.57
C ILE A 193 0.24 11.90 -29.08
N GLY A 194 0.55 10.80 -28.39
CA GLY A 194 0.03 9.48 -28.67
C GLY A 194 0.03 8.64 -27.40
N CYS A 195 -0.99 7.77 -27.29
CA CYS A 195 -1.10 6.78 -26.23
C CYS A 195 -1.36 5.41 -26.86
N ILE A 196 -0.69 4.38 -26.36
CA ILE A 196 -0.79 3.00 -26.84
C ILE A 196 -1.11 2.11 -25.65
N THR A 197 -2.28 1.45 -25.71
CA THR A 197 -2.70 0.51 -24.68
C THR A 197 -1.85 -0.77 -24.75
N GLY A 198 -1.15 -1.08 -23.66
CA GLY A 198 -0.35 -2.28 -23.48
C GLY A 198 -1.09 -3.45 -22.81
N GLY A 199 -2.36 -3.25 -22.47
CA GLY A 199 -3.24 -4.29 -21.91
C GLY A 199 -3.25 -4.34 -20.38
N ARG A 200 -4.00 -5.33 -19.86
CA ARG A 200 -4.19 -5.60 -18.43
C ARG A 200 -3.48 -6.91 -18.08
N HIS A 201 -2.74 -6.92 -16.98
CA HIS A 201 -1.84 -8.01 -16.61
C HIS A 201 -2.04 -8.40 -15.14
N GLU A 202 -2.32 -9.68 -14.89
CA GLU A 202 -2.54 -10.24 -13.53
C GLU A 202 -1.23 -10.66 -12.84
N THR A 203 -0.12 -10.72 -13.58
CA THR A 203 1.17 -11.20 -13.05
C THR A 203 2.31 -10.26 -13.40
N ALA A 204 3.31 -10.18 -12.53
CA ALA A 204 4.51 -9.39 -12.79
C ALA A 204 5.25 -9.89 -14.05
N GLU A 205 5.26 -11.19 -14.31
CA GLU A 205 5.89 -11.78 -15.50
C GLU A 205 5.24 -11.30 -16.80
N SER A 206 3.91 -11.32 -16.89
CA SER A 206 3.19 -10.85 -18.07
C SER A 206 3.35 -9.34 -18.28
N ALA A 207 3.28 -8.56 -17.19
CA ALA A 207 3.52 -7.12 -17.24
C ALA A 207 4.94 -6.78 -17.73
N LEU A 208 5.97 -7.47 -17.23
CA LEU A 208 7.36 -7.28 -17.66
C LEU A 208 7.57 -7.67 -19.13
N ALA A 209 6.97 -8.77 -19.59
CA ALA A 209 7.03 -9.16 -20.99
C ALA A 209 6.38 -8.09 -21.90
N ALA A 210 5.28 -7.49 -21.45
CA ALA A 210 4.64 -6.39 -22.17
C ALA A 210 5.51 -5.12 -22.19
N ILE A 211 6.16 -4.76 -21.08
CA ILE A 211 7.11 -3.64 -21.03
C ILE A 211 8.24 -3.84 -22.04
N GLU A 212 8.85 -5.03 -22.08
CA GLU A 212 9.95 -5.32 -23.01
C GLU A 212 9.49 -5.32 -24.48
N LEU A 213 8.28 -5.83 -24.77
CA LEU A 213 7.68 -5.70 -26.10
C LEU A 213 7.52 -4.22 -26.49
N HIS A 214 7.04 -3.39 -25.56
CA HIS A 214 6.84 -1.96 -25.80
C HIS A 214 8.18 -1.22 -25.99
N ARG A 215 9.22 -1.59 -25.24
CA ARG A 215 10.59 -1.11 -25.47
C ARG A 215 11.08 -1.42 -26.88
N ALA A 216 10.93 -2.67 -27.32
CA ALA A 216 11.38 -3.10 -28.64
C ALA A 216 10.71 -2.34 -29.79
N ARG A 217 9.48 -1.85 -29.59
CA ARG A 217 8.72 -1.08 -30.58
C ARG A 217 8.85 0.44 -30.45
N THR A 218 9.52 0.93 -29.40
CA THR A 218 9.55 2.36 -29.08
C THR A 218 10.11 3.23 -30.22
N ALA A 219 11.19 2.79 -30.88
CA ALA A 219 11.76 3.54 -32.00
C ALA A 219 10.78 3.71 -33.18
N GLU A 220 9.95 2.69 -33.45
CA GLU A 220 8.89 2.77 -34.47
C GLU A 220 7.88 3.85 -34.07
N TRP A 221 7.41 3.84 -32.83
CA TRP A 221 6.39 4.77 -32.34
C TRP A 221 6.89 6.22 -32.27
N GLU A 222 8.13 6.44 -31.83
CA GLU A 222 8.75 7.76 -31.82
C GLU A 222 8.97 8.31 -33.24
N SER A 223 9.20 7.43 -34.23
CA SER A 223 9.34 7.86 -35.63
C SER A 223 8.02 8.29 -36.29
N LEU A 224 6.90 7.77 -35.80
CA LEU A 224 5.56 8.08 -36.29
C LEU A 224 4.98 9.38 -35.71
N HIS A 225 5.59 9.94 -34.66
CA HIS A 225 5.06 11.06 -33.87
C HIS A 225 6.06 12.19 -33.62
#